data_AF-T1DCX4-F1
#
_entry.id   AF-T1DCX4-F1
#
_cell.length_a   1.000
_cell.length_b   1.000
_cell.length_c   1.000
_cell.angle_alpha   90.00
_cell.angle_beta   90.00
_cell.angle_gamma   90.00
#
_symmetry.space_group_name_H-M   'P 1'
#
loop_
_entity.id
_entity.type
_entity.pdbx_description
1 polymer ?
#
loop_
_entity_poly.entity_id
_entity_poly.type
_entity_poly.pdbx_seq_one_letter_code
_entity_poly.pdbx_strand_id
1 'polypeptide(L)' 'CTEALDEVRKEVWRNVKKIGVPSVTARIKGCRYALLKNPENLTTRQVATLAKVAKLNNPLYRAYLLKEQFRLIFKLR' A
#
# COMPACT_ATOMS: atom_id res chain seq x y z
N CYS A 1 11.62 -5.90 -4.70
CA CYS A 1 10.70 -5.80 -3.54
C CYS A 1 9.43 -4.99 -3.80
N THR A 2 9.49 -3.91 -4.60
CA THR A 2 8.32 -3.07 -4.92
C THR A 2 7.32 -3.74 -5.88
N GLU A 3 7.77 -4.64 -6.76
CA GLU A 3 6.89 -5.39 -7.67
C GLU A 3 5.87 -6.27 -6.95
N ALA A 4 6.31 -7.08 -5.98
CA ALA A 4 5.41 -7.96 -5.22
C ALA A 4 4.29 -7.16 -4.52
N LEU A 5 4.61 -5.97 -4.00
CA LEU A 5 3.63 -5.07 -3.41
C LEU A 5 2.65 -4.49 -4.45
N ASP A 6 3.12 -4.18 -5.65
CA ASP A 6 2.25 -3.71 -6.74
C ASP A 6 1.33 -4.83 -7.26
N GLU A 7 1.78 -6.08 -7.28
CA GLU A 7 0.93 -7.23 -7.61
C GLU A 7 -0.20 -7.42 -6.60
N VAL A 8 0.11 -7.39 -5.29
CA VAL A 8 -0.92 -7.43 -4.23
C VAL A 8 -1.91 -6.27 -4.39
N ARG A 9 -1.42 -5.07 -4.74
CA ARG A 9 -2.29 -3.91 -5.02
C ARG A 9 -3.20 -4.14 -6.23
N LYS A 10 -2.68 -4.72 -7.32
CA LYS A 10 -3.47 -5.04 -8.51
C LYS A 10 -4.55 -6.06 -8.20
N GLU A 11 -4.23 -7.09 -7.42
CA GLU A 11 -5.19 -8.12 -7.00
C GLU A 11 -6.31 -7.51 -6.15
N VAL A 12 -5.97 -6.75 -5.10
CA VAL A 12 -6.97 -6.07 -4.26
C VAL A 12 -7.83 -5.12 -5.10
N TRP A 13 -7.23 -4.39 -6.06
CA TRP A 13 -7.98 -3.50 -6.95
C TRP A 13 -8.96 -4.27 -7.85
N ARG A 14 -8.54 -5.41 -8.42
CA ARG A 14 -9.42 -6.28 -9.23
C ARG A 14 -10.58 -6.82 -8.40
N ASN A 15 -10.32 -7.26 -7.16
CA ASN A 15 -11.34 -7.79 -6.26
C ASN A 15 -12.36 -6.71 -5.87
N VAL A 16 -11.90 -5.53 -5.46
CA VAL A 16 -12.78 -4.39 -5.12
C VAL A 16 -13.58 -3.91 -6.34
N LYS A 17 -12.97 -3.90 -7.52
CA LYS A 17 -13.66 -3.53 -8.76
C LYS A 17 -14.80 -4.50 -9.08
N LYS A 18 -14.63 -5.81 -8.84
CA LYS A 18 -15.69 -6.82 -9.01
C LYS A 18 -16.88 -6.60 -8.06
N ILE A 19 -16.61 -6.15 -6.83
CA ILE A 19 -17.66 -5.85 -5.84
C ILE A 19 -18.46 -4.59 -6.25
N GLY A 20 -17.88 -3.71 -7.08
CA GLY A 20 -18.58 -2.56 -7.64
C GLY A 20 -18.66 -1.36 -6.70
N VAL A 21 -17.73 -1.21 -5.73
CA VAL A 21 -17.70 -0.06 -4.81
C VAL A 21 -16.76 1.03 -5.36
N PRO A 22 -17.27 2.15 -5.92
CA PRO A 22 -16.43 3.11 -6.64
C PRO A 22 -15.47 3.86 -5.71
N SER A 23 -15.92 4.20 -4.50
CA SER A 23 -15.14 4.93 -3.49
C SER A 23 -13.91 4.15 -3.03
N VAL A 24 -14.06 2.85 -2.76
CA VAL A 24 -12.96 1.96 -2.35
C VAL A 24 -12.02 1.70 -3.53
N THR A 25 -12.58 1.51 -4.74
CA THR A 25 -11.78 1.32 -5.96
C THR A 25 -10.87 2.52 -6.25
N ALA A 26 -11.42 3.74 -6.14
CA ALA A 26 -10.65 4.98 -6.28
C ALA A 26 -9.57 5.10 -5.20
N ARG A 27 -9.88 4.68 -3.96
CA ARG A 27 -8.93 4.70 -2.85
C ARG A 27 -7.74 3.77 -3.10
N ILE A 28 -7.97 2.53 -3.51
CA ILE A 28 -6.90 1.57 -3.85
C ILE A 28 -6.00 2.11 -4.98
N LYS A 29 -6.59 2.74 -6.01
CA LYS A 29 -5.84 3.37 -7.10
C LYS A 29 -4.96 4.51 -6.60
N GLY A 30 -5.47 5.36 -5.70
CA GLY A 30 -4.75 6.49 -5.10
C GLY A 30 -3.63 6.08 -4.12
N CYS A 31 -3.69 4.87 -3.56
CA CYS A 31 -2.70 4.39 -2.59
C CYS A 31 -1.34 4.02 -3.22
N ARG A 32 -1.24 3.85 -4.55
CA ARG A 32 -0.03 3.39 -5.24
C ARG A 32 1.23 4.16 -4.81
N TYR A 33 1.16 5.50 -4.81
CA TYR A 33 2.31 6.34 -4.47
C TYR A 33 2.66 6.29 -2.99
N ALA A 34 1.67 6.11 -2.12
CA ALA A 34 1.91 5.97 -0.68
C ALA A 34 2.61 4.63 -0.37
N LEU A 35 2.30 3.57 -1.13
CA LEU A 35 2.88 2.24 -0.94
C LEU A 35 4.32 2.11 -1.49
N LEU A 36 4.58 2.74 -2.64
CA LEU A 36 5.86 2.58 -3.33
C LEU A 36 6.97 3.50 -2.80
N LYS A 37 6.64 4.67 -2.26
CA LYS A 37 7.63 5.58 -1.68
C LYS A 37 8.22 5.04 -0.38
N ASN A 38 9.44 5.49 -0.06
CA ASN A 38 9.99 5.29 1.27
C ASN A 38 9.23 6.16 2.29
N PRO A 39 9.07 5.70 3.55
CA PRO A 39 8.36 6.43 4.60
C PRO A 39 8.85 7.87 4.77
N GLU A 40 10.16 8.08 4.70
CA GLU A 40 10.81 9.40 4.81
C GLU A 40 10.44 10.38 3.68
N ASN A 41 9.93 9.89 2.54
CA ASN A 41 9.59 10.67 1.35
C ASN A 41 8.08 10.85 1.15
N LEU A 42 7.27 10.43 2.13
CA LEU A 42 5.81 10.54 2.08
C LEU A 42 5.36 11.95 2.43
N THR A 43 4.41 12.48 1.66
CA THR A 43 3.71 13.70 2.05
C THR A 43 2.68 13.41 3.14
N THR A 44 2.26 14.43 3.91
CA THR A 44 1.24 14.29 4.97
C THR A 44 -0.05 13.64 4.46
N ARG A 45 -0.47 13.94 3.21
CA ARG A 45 -1.62 13.30 2.56
C ARG A 45 -1.39 11.81 2.29
N GLN A 46 -0.17 11.42 1.93
CA GLN A 46 0.20 10.03 1.67
C GLN A 46 0.27 9.23 2.98
N VAL A 47 0.80 9.82 4.06
CA VAL A 47 0.80 9.22 5.41
C VAL A 47 -0.63 8.99 5.89
N ALA A 48 -1.52 9.99 5.75
CA ALA A 48 -2.92 9.84 6.12
C ALA A 48 -3.63 8.74 5.30
N THR A 49 -3.24 8.56 4.03
CA THR A 49 -3.74 7.48 3.17
C THR A 49 -3.25 6.11 3.68
N LEU A 50 -1.98 6.00 4.05
CA LEU A 50 -1.39 4.80 4.64
C LEU A 50 -2.05 4.42 5.97
N ALA A 51 -2.30 5.39 6.86
CA ALA A 51 -3.01 5.16 8.12
C ALA A 51 -4.44 4.64 7.90
N LYS A 52 -5.13 5.13 6.86
CA LYS A 52 -6.46 4.63 6.47
C LYS A 52 -6.40 3.18 5.94
N VAL A 53 -5.34 2.82 5.23
CA VAL A 53 -5.11 1.43 4.77
C VAL A 53 -4.76 0.51 5.95
N ALA A 54 -3.96 1.00 6.91
CA ALA A 54 -3.60 0.30 8.13
C ALA A 54 -4.82 -0.06 8.99
N LYS A 55 -5.74 0.89 9.20
CA LYS A 55 -6.97 0.68 9.97
C LYS A 55 -7.88 -0.42 9.41
N LEU A 56 -7.76 -0.75 8.13
CA LEU A 56 -8.54 -1.81 7.51
C LEU A 56 -7.86 -3.18 7.55
N ASN A 57 -6.63 -3.27 8.07
CA ASN A 57 -5.77 -4.46 8.10
C ASN A 57 -5.88 -5.34 6.84
N ASN A 58 -5.98 -4.67 5.69
CA ASN A 58 -6.13 -5.31 4.38
C ASN A 58 -4.79 -5.99 4.03
N PRO A 59 -4.80 -7.12 3.28
CA PRO A 59 -3.60 -7.74 2.72
C PRO A 59 -2.55 -6.74 2.19
N LEU A 60 -3.01 -5.61 1.62
CA LEU A 60 -2.19 -4.50 1.17
C LEU A 60 -1.28 -3.87 2.25
N TYR A 61 -1.79 -3.72 3.48
CA TYR A 61 -1.01 -3.15 4.58
C TYR A 61 0.06 -4.13 5.09
N ARG A 62 -0.27 -5.43 5.15
CA ARG A 62 0.71 -6.46 5.51
C ARG A 62 1.85 -6.56 4.50
N ALA A 63 1.52 -6.53 3.21
CA ALA A 63 2.52 -6.50 2.14
C ALA A 63 3.42 -5.25 2.24
N TYR A 64 2.85 -4.09 2.61
CA TYR A 64 3.62 -2.87 2.85
C TYR A 64 4.60 -3.03 4.03
N LEU A 65 4.14 -3.58 5.16
CA LEU A 65 5.01 -3.82 6.32
C LEU A 65 6.17 -4.77 5.99
N LEU A 66 5.91 -5.84 5.24
CA LEU A 66 6.96 -6.78 4.84
C LEU A 66 8.02 -6.10 3.97
N LYS A 67 7.60 -5.22 3.04
CA LYS A 67 8.51 -4.42 2.22
C LYS A 67 9.38 -3.49 3.08
N GLU A 68 8.81 -2.83 4.09
CA GLU A 68 9.56 -1.94 4.98
C GLU A 68 10.51 -2.71 5.92
N GLN A 69 10.10 -3.86 6.45
CA GLN A 69 10.97 -4.72 7.26
C GLN A 69 12.17 -5.19 6.45
N PHE A 70 11.95 -5.65 5.21
CA PHE A 70 13.03 -6.05 4.33
C PHE A 70 13.98 -4.86 4.06
N ARG A 71 13.44 -3.68 3.72
CA ARG A 71 14.26 -2.46 3.54
C ARG A 71 15.13 -2.16 4.77
N LEU A 72 14.59 -2.32 5.98
CA LEU A 72 15.31 -2.07 7.23
C LEU A 72 16.52 -3.00 7.37
N ILE A 73 16.36 -4.29 7.06
CA ILE A 73 17.43 -5.29 7.13
C ILE A 73 18.60 -4.91 6.20
N PHE A 74 18.33 -4.43 4.99
CA PHE A 74 19.40 -4.01 4.07
C PHE A 74 19.99 -2.63 4.40
N LYS A 75 19.31 -1.79 5.18
CA LYS A 75 19.83 -0.48 5.62
C LYS A 75 20.74 -0.58 6.84
N LEU A 76 20.58 -1.64 7.64
CA LEU A 76 21.37 -1.91 8.84
C LEU A 76 22.63 -2.75 8.56
N ARG A 77 22.96 -2.97 7.28
CA ARG A 77 24.09 -3.79 6.83
C ARG A 77 25.09 -2.95 6.06
#